data_AF-A0A355RI12-F1
#
_entry.id   AF-A0A355RI12-F1
#
_cell.length_a   1.000
_cell.length_b   1.000
_cell.length_c   1.000
_cell.angle_alpha   90.00
_cell.angle_beta   90.00
_cell.angle_gamma   90.00
#
_symmetry.space_group_name_H-M   'P 1'
#
loop_
_entity.id
_entity.type
_entity.pdbx_description
1 polymer ?
#
loop_
_entity_poly.entity_id
_entity_poly.type
_entity_poly.pdbx_seq_one_letter_code
_entity_poly.pdbx_strand_id
1 'polypeptide(L)'
;WSWSDVLPYFIRSETWEGTDQTGLRGKSGPLSVQNSRLTRDVVDKWVDAAVDAGYKRNPDYNGADQEGVGYFQLTMKGGRRCSSAAAYLTPARTRKNLSIITDAQVEKVVIAEGRAIGVQIRRHQRVETISASAEVILSAGAIGSPQLLMLSGIGAGGELSAHGIEVLSDLPGVGKNLQDHLQARPVFKTTLSTVNTEINSYLKKGLIAAKYAFTQRGPMTMAASLGTGFLKTEAHLETPDIQFHIQPWSALKPSDGPHKFSAFTASVLQLRPESAGHLTLSSTNIDDHPEIHPNYLSTDTDCRTIVKGIQIARR
;
A
#
# COMPACT_ATOMS: atom_id res chain seq x y z
N TRP A 1 20.27 -0.21 -8.23
CA TRP A 1 19.06 0.32 -7.55
C TRP A 1 19.42 1.42 -6.56
N SER A 2 20.44 2.24 -6.85
CA SER A 2 20.69 3.45 -6.08
C SER A 2 19.59 4.49 -6.33
N TRP A 3 19.50 5.55 -5.52
CA TRP A 3 18.55 6.63 -5.75
C TRP A 3 18.68 7.24 -7.16
N SER A 4 19.90 7.51 -7.62
CA SER A 4 20.16 8.05 -8.96
C SER A 4 19.72 7.11 -10.08
N ASP A 5 19.78 5.79 -9.86
CA ASP A 5 19.32 4.81 -10.86
C ASP A 5 17.79 4.79 -10.96
N VAL A 6 17.09 4.96 -9.83
CA VAL A 6 15.62 4.77 -9.75
C VAL A 6 14.83 6.06 -9.93
N LEU A 7 15.41 7.22 -9.59
CA LEU A 7 14.75 8.53 -9.74
C LEU A 7 14.17 8.77 -11.14
N PRO A 8 14.86 8.46 -12.26
CA PRO A 8 14.29 8.62 -13.59
C PRO A 8 13.00 7.81 -13.79
N TYR A 9 12.86 6.66 -13.13
CA TYR A 9 11.66 5.82 -13.22
C TYR A 9 10.50 6.38 -12.38
N PHE A 10 10.78 6.93 -11.20
CA PHE A 10 9.77 7.64 -10.40
C PHE A 10 9.20 8.83 -11.19
N ILE A 11 10.07 9.69 -11.73
CA ILE A 11 9.67 10.82 -12.59
C ILE A 11 8.89 10.34 -13.81
N ARG A 12 9.35 9.27 -14.48
CA ARG A 12 8.66 8.73 -15.67
C ARG A 12 7.28 8.15 -15.36
N SER A 13 7.06 7.64 -14.15
CA SER A 13 5.79 7.03 -13.77
C SER A 13 4.69 8.05 -13.48
N GLU A 14 5.06 9.25 -13.03
CA GLU A 14 4.17 10.24 -12.45
C GLU A 14 3.76 11.36 -13.42
N THR A 15 2.51 11.80 -13.32
CA THR A 15 2.06 13.15 -13.68
C THR A 15 1.57 13.84 -12.42
N TRP A 16 2.39 14.73 -11.87
CA TRP A 16 2.10 15.57 -10.72
C TRP A 16 1.33 16.82 -11.18
N GLU A 17 0.13 17.00 -10.64
CA GLU A 17 -0.74 18.15 -10.94
C GLU A 17 -0.46 19.37 -10.05
N GLY A 18 0.42 19.25 -9.05
CA GLY A 18 0.81 20.36 -8.17
C GLY A 18 2.04 21.13 -8.67
N THR A 19 2.50 22.07 -7.85
CA THR A 19 3.75 22.80 -8.12
C THR A 19 4.95 21.90 -7.82
N ASP A 20 5.92 21.85 -8.73
CA ASP A 20 7.21 21.19 -8.52
C ASP A 20 8.31 22.25 -8.45
N GLN A 21 8.95 22.35 -7.29
CA GLN A 21 10.07 23.26 -7.03
C GLN A 21 11.43 22.54 -7.02
N THR A 22 11.42 21.21 -7.13
CA THR A 22 12.58 20.35 -6.84
C THR A 22 13.13 19.67 -8.09
N GLY A 23 12.31 19.53 -9.14
CA GLY A 23 12.64 18.73 -10.31
C GLY A 23 12.54 17.22 -10.07
N LEU A 24 12.05 16.81 -8.89
CA LEU A 24 11.89 15.40 -8.51
C LEU A 24 10.52 14.83 -8.89
N ARG A 25 9.63 15.65 -9.48
CA ARG A 25 8.26 15.26 -9.82
C ARG A 25 8.10 14.95 -11.31
N GLY A 26 7.32 13.91 -11.61
CA GLY A 26 6.93 13.58 -12.98
C GLY A 26 5.85 14.52 -13.51
N LYS A 27 5.86 14.83 -14.81
CA LYS A 27 4.87 15.74 -15.45
C LYS A 27 4.09 15.11 -16.60
N SER A 28 4.43 13.89 -17.00
CA SER A 28 3.89 13.26 -18.20
C SER A 28 3.71 11.74 -18.08
N GLY A 29 4.02 11.16 -16.91
CA GLY A 29 3.82 9.75 -16.64
C GLY A 29 2.35 9.36 -16.51
N PRO A 30 2.00 8.09 -16.66
CA PRO A 30 0.61 7.66 -16.72
C PRO A 30 -0.12 7.71 -15.36
N LEU A 31 0.59 7.69 -14.23
CA LEU A 31 -0.02 7.82 -12.89
C LEU A 31 -0.26 9.30 -12.57
N SER A 32 -1.51 9.72 -12.62
CA SER A 32 -1.92 11.08 -12.21
C SER A 32 -1.93 11.16 -10.69
N VAL A 33 -1.14 12.08 -10.15
CA VAL A 33 -0.97 12.38 -8.73
C VAL A 33 -1.34 13.83 -8.50
N GLN A 34 -2.14 14.09 -7.47
CA GLN A 34 -2.63 15.44 -7.18
C GLN A 34 -2.80 15.67 -5.68
N ASN A 35 -2.86 16.93 -5.27
CA ASN A 35 -3.29 17.27 -3.92
C ASN A 35 -4.75 16.85 -3.69
N SER A 36 -5.09 16.51 -2.44
CA SER A 36 -6.49 16.32 -2.07
C SER A 36 -7.27 17.61 -2.33
N ARG A 37 -8.37 17.50 -3.09
CA ARG A 37 -9.33 18.61 -3.29
C ARG A 37 -10.30 18.76 -2.12
N LEU A 38 -10.28 17.81 -1.19
CA LEU A 38 -11.12 17.78 0.00
C LEU A 38 -10.26 18.04 1.23
N THR A 39 -10.64 19.04 2.01
CA THR A 39 -10.10 19.30 3.35
C THR A 39 -11.14 18.95 4.40
N ARG A 40 -10.70 18.82 5.65
CA ARG A 40 -11.56 18.56 6.81
C ARG A 40 -10.98 19.28 8.01
N ASP A 41 -11.83 19.98 8.75
CA ASP A 41 -11.43 20.74 9.94
C ASP A 41 -10.63 19.90 10.95
N VAL A 42 -10.99 18.63 11.15
CA VAL A 42 -10.27 17.74 12.07
C VAL A 42 -8.83 17.46 11.62
N VAL A 43 -8.59 17.42 10.30
CA VAL A 43 -7.25 17.24 9.74
C VAL A 43 -6.48 18.55 9.82
N ASP A 44 -7.11 19.67 9.47
CA ASP A 44 -6.52 21.01 9.60
C ASP A 44 -6.07 21.26 11.04
N LYS A 45 -6.94 20.98 12.03
CA LYS A 45 -6.62 21.14 13.45
C LYS A 45 -5.53 20.19 13.94
N TRP A 46 -5.47 18.98 13.41
CA TRP A 46 -4.38 18.06 13.73
C TRP A 46 -3.03 18.58 13.19
N VAL A 47 -3.01 19.09 11.95
CA VAL A 47 -1.80 19.69 11.37
C VAL A 47 -1.39 20.95 12.15
N ASP A 48 -2.34 21.82 12.51
CA ASP A 48 -2.11 22.99 13.36
C ASP A 48 -1.47 22.58 14.70
N ALA A 49 -2.05 21.59 15.39
CA ALA A 49 -1.55 21.10 16.68
C ALA A 49 -0.14 20.49 16.57
N ALA A 50 0.16 19.77 15.48
CA ALA A 50 1.50 19.27 15.25
C ALA A 50 2.51 20.41 15.04
N VAL A 51 2.10 21.49 14.38
CA VAL A 51 2.95 22.69 14.24
C VAL A 51 3.19 23.36 15.59
N ASP A 52 2.15 23.52 16.41
CA ASP A 52 2.28 24.06 17.76
C ASP A 52 3.15 23.17 18.67
N ALA A 53 3.19 21.86 18.41
CA ALA A 53 4.07 20.91 19.09
C ALA A 53 5.55 20.99 18.62
N GLY A 54 5.85 21.78 17.59
CA GLY A 54 7.19 22.03 17.07
C GLY A 54 7.53 21.32 15.75
N TYR A 55 6.58 20.63 15.11
CA TYR A 55 6.79 19.97 13.82
C TYR A 55 6.58 20.94 12.65
N LYS A 56 7.36 20.82 11.58
CA LYS A 56 7.20 21.69 10.41
C LYS A 56 6.06 21.22 9.50
N ARG A 57 5.39 22.16 8.83
CA ARG A 57 4.54 21.82 7.68
C ARG A 57 5.42 21.39 6.51
N ASN A 58 4.98 20.35 5.80
CA ASN A 58 5.61 19.91 4.56
C ASN A 58 4.54 19.73 3.48
N PRO A 59 4.45 20.65 2.50
CA PRO A 59 3.48 20.54 1.41
C PRO A 59 3.87 19.47 0.37
N ASP A 60 5.13 19.03 0.35
CA ASP A 60 5.60 18.00 -0.57
C ASP A 60 6.62 17.05 0.06
N TYR A 61 6.12 16.10 0.85
CA TYR A 61 6.92 15.02 1.45
C TYR A 61 7.51 14.02 0.43
N ASN A 62 7.13 14.13 -0.85
CA ASN A 62 7.74 13.37 -1.95
C ASN A 62 8.81 14.21 -2.71
N GLY A 63 9.10 15.42 -2.24
CA GLY A 63 10.15 16.29 -2.75
C GLY A 63 11.53 15.96 -2.15
N ALA A 64 12.33 17.00 -1.94
CA ALA A 64 13.72 16.85 -1.48
C ALA A 64 13.84 16.41 -0.01
N ASP A 65 12.83 16.73 0.81
CA ASP A 65 12.79 16.41 2.24
C ASP A 65 11.42 15.84 2.60
N GLN A 66 11.43 14.68 3.24
CA GLN A 66 10.23 13.96 3.62
C GLN A 66 9.63 14.46 4.94
N GLU A 67 10.44 15.04 5.84
CA GLU A 67 10.01 15.34 7.21
C GLU A 67 8.94 16.42 7.27
N GLY A 68 7.93 16.23 8.12
CA GLY A 68 6.90 17.22 8.44
C GLY A 68 5.47 16.70 8.29
N VAL A 69 4.51 17.60 8.52
CA VAL A 69 3.07 17.31 8.51
C VAL A 69 2.33 18.02 7.39
N GLY A 70 1.27 17.40 6.89
CA GLY A 70 0.47 17.95 5.80
C GLY A 70 -0.69 17.06 5.39
N TYR A 71 -1.13 17.24 4.15
CA TYR A 71 -2.16 16.41 3.52
C TYR A 71 -1.54 15.35 2.62
N PHE A 72 -2.16 14.18 2.53
CA PHE A 72 -1.77 13.17 1.55
C PHE A 72 -1.99 13.67 0.13
N GLN A 73 -1.00 13.39 -0.72
CA GLN A 73 -1.13 13.43 -2.17
C GLN A 73 -1.83 12.14 -2.64
N LEU A 74 -2.69 12.24 -3.65
CA LEU A 74 -3.56 11.15 -4.10
C LEU A 74 -3.23 10.74 -5.54
N THR A 75 -3.07 9.44 -5.78
CA THR A 75 -3.04 8.88 -7.14
C THR A 75 -4.47 8.80 -7.69
N MET A 76 -4.93 9.89 -8.28
CA MET A 76 -6.33 10.12 -8.66
C MET A 76 -6.37 11.01 -9.90
N LYS A 77 -7.33 10.77 -10.80
CA LYS A 77 -7.62 11.63 -11.96
C LYS A 77 -9.12 11.87 -12.04
N GLY A 78 -9.55 13.14 -12.12
CA GLY A 78 -10.97 13.49 -12.22
C GLY A 78 -11.84 12.93 -11.09
N GLY A 79 -11.37 12.98 -9.85
CA GLY A 79 -12.12 12.45 -8.70
C GLY A 79 -12.19 10.92 -8.61
N ARG A 80 -11.50 10.19 -9.49
CA ARG A 80 -11.47 8.72 -9.53
C ARG A 80 -10.05 8.18 -9.32
N ARG A 81 -9.94 7.08 -8.59
CA ARG A 81 -8.66 6.36 -8.39
C ARG A 81 -7.97 6.13 -9.74
N CYS A 82 -6.70 6.51 -9.84
CA CYS A 82 -5.84 6.19 -10.97
C CYS A 82 -4.96 4.99 -10.58
N SER A 83 -5.48 3.76 -10.77
CA SER A 83 -4.71 2.54 -10.48
C SER A 83 -3.68 2.25 -11.57
N SER A 84 -2.69 1.39 -11.30
CA SER A 84 -1.73 0.94 -12.33
C SER A 84 -2.43 0.30 -13.54
N ALA A 85 -3.54 -0.43 -13.33
CA ALA A 85 -4.32 -0.97 -14.45
C ALA A 85 -4.97 0.14 -15.28
N ALA A 86 -5.58 1.14 -14.65
CA ALA A 86 -6.17 2.28 -15.36
C ALA A 86 -5.11 3.12 -16.09
N ALA A 87 -3.93 3.29 -15.49
CA ALA A 87 -2.84 4.09 -15.99
C ALA A 87 -2.07 3.41 -17.14
N TYR A 88 -1.75 2.12 -17.01
CA TYR A 88 -0.88 1.40 -17.95
C TYR A 88 -1.62 0.40 -18.85
N LEU A 89 -2.57 -0.37 -18.31
CA LEU A 89 -3.22 -1.46 -19.06
C LEU A 89 -4.40 -0.97 -19.91
N THR A 90 -5.28 -0.13 -19.35
CA THR A 90 -6.44 0.41 -20.08
C THR A 90 -6.06 1.09 -21.40
N PRO A 91 -5.08 2.03 -21.46
CA PRO A 91 -4.70 2.64 -22.74
C PRO A 91 -3.96 1.67 -23.68
N ALA A 92 -3.34 0.62 -23.15
CA ALA A 92 -2.63 -0.38 -23.95
C ALA A 92 -3.52 -1.53 -24.46
N ARG A 93 -4.77 -1.64 -23.97
CA ARG A 93 -5.67 -2.77 -24.22
C ARG A 93 -6.00 -3.02 -25.70
N THR A 94 -5.92 -1.98 -26.54
CA THR A 94 -6.21 -2.09 -27.98
C THR A 94 -5.01 -2.58 -28.80
N ARG A 95 -3.83 -2.72 -28.20
CA ARG A 95 -2.63 -3.19 -28.89
C ARG A 95 -2.77 -4.68 -29.21
N LYS A 96 -2.56 -5.04 -30.48
CA LYS A 96 -2.69 -6.43 -30.97
C LYS A 96 -1.69 -7.41 -30.33
N ASN A 97 -0.60 -6.91 -29.78
CA ASN A 97 0.45 -7.71 -29.14
C ASN A 97 0.31 -7.79 -27.61
N LEU A 98 -0.83 -7.40 -27.03
CA LEU A 98 -1.12 -7.55 -25.61
C LEU A 98 -2.38 -8.41 -25.42
N SER A 99 -2.24 -9.49 -24.66
CA SER A 99 -3.38 -10.29 -24.19
C SER A 99 -3.54 -10.10 -22.68
N ILE A 100 -4.76 -9.77 -22.25
CA ILE A 100 -5.12 -9.65 -20.83
C ILE A 100 -6.09 -10.79 -20.52
N ILE A 101 -5.66 -11.70 -19.64
CA ILE A 101 -6.45 -12.85 -19.21
C ILE A 101 -6.82 -12.62 -17.75
N THR A 102 -8.11 -12.47 -17.47
CA THR A 102 -8.65 -12.35 -16.11
C THR A 102 -9.22 -13.68 -15.65
N ASP A 103 -9.50 -13.76 -14.35
CA ASP A 103 -10.12 -14.94 -13.72
C ASP A 103 -9.30 -16.21 -13.96
N ALA A 104 -7.97 -16.05 -13.99
CA ALA A 104 -6.97 -17.07 -14.26
C ALA A 104 -5.98 -17.11 -13.09
N GLN A 105 -6.12 -18.12 -12.23
CA GLN A 105 -5.19 -18.36 -11.12
C GLN A 105 -3.96 -19.07 -11.67
N VAL A 106 -2.78 -18.47 -11.53
CA VAL A 106 -1.51 -19.16 -11.84
C VAL A 106 -1.24 -20.14 -10.71
N GLU A 107 -1.03 -21.41 -11.05
CA GLU A 107 -0.80 -22.49 -10.08
C GLU A 107 0.68 -22.85 -9.97
N LYS A 108 1.40 -22.81 -11.10
CA LYS A 108 2.82 -23.17 -11.17
C LYS A 108 3.53 -22.47 -12.33
N VAL A 109 4.80 -22.15 -12.17
CA VAL A 109 5.73 -21.83 -13.26
C VAL A 109 6.23 -23.14 -13.86
N VAL A 110 6.12 -23.30 -15.17
CA VAL A 110 6.59 -24.50 -15.87
C VAL A 110 8.06 -24.29 -16.22
N ILE A 111 8.92 -25.17 -15.70
CA ILE A 111 10.37 -25.09 -15.85
C ILE A 111 10.86 -26.37 -16.53
N ALA A 112 11.68 -26.22 -17.56
CA ALA A 112 12.35 -27.31 -18.25
C ALA A 112 13.83 -26.94 -18.45
N GLU A 113 14.73 -27.87 -18.13
CA GLU A 113 16.18 -27.68 -18.32
C GLU A 113 16.71 -26.38 -17.70
N GLY A 114 16.22 -26.03 -16.51
CA GLY A 114 16.61 -24.81 -15.79
C GLY A 114 16.01 -23.51 -16.35
N ARG A 115 15.11 -23.57 -17.34
CA ARG A 115 14.45 -22.41 -17.95
C ARG A 115 12.95 -22.40 -17.69
N ALA A 116 12.40 -21.25 -17.30
CA ALA A 116 10.95 -21.04 -17.30
C ALA A 116 10.41 -20.98 -18.74
N ILE A 117 9.55 -21.92 -19.10
CA ILE A 117 8.97 -22.07 -20.44
C ILE A 117 7.49 -21.68 -20.51
N GLY A 118 6.90 -21.29 -19.39
CA GLY A 118 5.49 -20.89 -19.33
C GLY A 118 4.93 -20.91 -17.92
N VAL A 119 3.61 -20.79 -17.83
CA VAL A 119 2.84 -20.90 -16.59
C VAL A 119 1.65 -21.83 -16.79
N GLN A 120 1.36 -22.62 -15.76
CA GLN A 120 0.12 -23.37 -15.66
C GLN A 120 -0.91 -22.49 -14.94
N ILE A 121 -2.08 -22.35 -15.54
CA ILE A 121 -3.18 -21.57 -14.99
C ILE A 121 -4.43 -22.44 -14.85
N ARG A 122 -5.26 -22.12 -13.85
CA ARG A 122 -6.63 -22.60 -13.75
C ARG A 122 -7.59 -21.47 -14.05
N ARG A 123 -8.50 -21.73 -14.99
CA ARG A 123 -9.52 -20.79 -15.46
C ARG A 123 -10.79 -21.55 -15.79
N HIS A 124 -11.93 -21.11 -15.23
CA HIS A 124 -13.24 -21.79 -15.39
C HIS A 124 -13.19 -23.31 -15.12
N GLN A 125 -12.51 -23.73 -14.04
CA GLN A 125 -12.32 -25.14 -13.66
C GLN A 125 -11.52 -25.99 -14.67
N ARG A 126 -10.80 -25.35 -15.61
CA ARG A 126 -9.88 -26.02 -16.53
C ARG A 126 -8.46 -25.57 -16.26
N VAL A 127 -7.55 -26.53 -16.30
CA VAL A 127 -6.12 -26.28 -16.21
C VAL A 127 -5.56 -26.21 -17.63
N GLU A 128 -4.84 -25.14 -17.94
CA GLU A 128 -4.17 -24.94 -19.23
C GLU A 128 -2.77 -24.36 -19.02
N THR A 129 -1.88 -24.61 -19.97
CA THR A 129 -0.51 -24.08 -19.95
C THR A 129 -0.36 -22.98 -20.99
N ILE A 130 0.08 -21.81 -20.54
CA ILE A 130 0.48 -20.71 -21.42
C ILE A 130 2.00 -20.73 -21.55
N SER A 131 2.49 -21.00 -22.76
CA SER A 131 3.93 -21.03 -23.05
C SER A 131 4.50 -19.62 -23.21
N ALA A 132 5.78 -19.47 -22.86
CA ALA A 132 6.55 -18.24 -23.01
C ALA A 132 7.81 -18.52 -23.83
N SER A 133 7.96 -17.82 -24.97
CA SER A 133 9.13 -17.98 -25.85
C SER A 133 10.37 -17.21 -25.38
N ALA A 134 10.17 -16.15 -24.57
CA ALA A 134 11.23 -15.31 -24.06
C ALA A 134 11.36 -15.49 -22.54
N GLU A 135 10.46 -14.89 -21.77
CA GLU A 135 10.59 -14.74 -20.32
C GLU A 135 9.24 -14.94 -19.60
N VAL A 136 9.31 -15.32 -18.33
CA VAL A 136 8.19 -15.32 -17.39
C VAL A 136 8.55 -14.33 -16.27
N ILE A 137 7.68 -13.34 -16.03
CA ILE A 137 7.89 -12.32 -14.99
C ILE A 137 6.83 -12.51 -13.90
N LEU A 138 7.27 -12.83 -12.68
CA LEU A 138 6.36 -12.92 -11.54
C LEU A 138 6.04 -11.55 -10.96
N SER A 139 4.76 -11.27 -10.78
CA SER A 139 4.26 -10.01 -10.21
C SER A 139 3.04 -10.24 -9.31
N ALA A 140 3.02 -11.38 -8.60
CA ALA A 140 1.94 -11.79 -7.70
C ALA A 140 2.05 -11.21 -6.28
N GLY A 141 2.88 -10.17 -6.10
CA GLY A 141 3.09 -9.48 -4.82
C GLY A 141 3.97 -10.25 -3.83
N ALA A 142 4.21 -9.64 -2.67
CA ALA A 142 5.10 -10.17 -1.62
C ALA A 142 4.60 -11.47 -0.96
N ILE A 143 3.34 -11.86 -1.19
CA ILE A 143 2.74 -13.09 -0.67
C ILE A 143 2.59 -14.12 -1.79
N GLY A 144 1.94 -13.76 -2.90
CA GLY A 144 1.65 -14.70 -3.98
C GLY A 144 2.89 -15.13 -4.77
N SER A 145 3.86 -14.24 -4.99
CA SER A 145 5.09 -14.60 -5.72
C SER A 145 5.92 -15.68 -5.01
N PRO A 146 6.27 -15.57 -3.70
CA PRO A 146 7.01 -16.62 -3.03
C PRO A 146 6.19 -17.92 -2.91
N GLN A 147 4.88 -17.87 -2.66
CA GLN A 147 4.03 -19.07 -2.67
C GLN A 147 4.11 -19.79 -4.02
N LEU A 148 3.97 -19.05 -5.12
CA LEU A 148 4.05 -19.61 -6.47
C LEU A 148 5.44 -20.17 -6.78
N LEU A 149 6.52 -19.52 -6.36
CA LEU A 149 7.87 -20.06 -6.51
C LEU A 149 8.04 -21.38 -5.77
N MET A 150 7.61 -21.46 -4.50
CA MET A 150 7.69 -22.67 -3.70
C MET A 150 6.89 -23.83 -4.33
N LEU A 151 5.65 -23.58 -4.74
CA LEU A 151 4.83 -24.56 -5.47
C LEU A 151 5.43 -24.95 -6.84
N SER A 152 6.29 -24.09 -7.40
CA SER A 152 7.05 -24.35 -8.62
C SER A 152 8.35 -25.13 -8.40
N GLY A 153 8.66 -25.51 -7.16
CA GLY A 153 9.91 -26.23 -6.83
C GLY A 153 11.11 -25.30 -6.61
N ILE A 154 10.88 -24.00 -6.38
CA ILE A 154 11.92 -23.01 -6.09
C ILE A 154 11.73 -22.48 -4.67
N GLY A 155 12.62 -22.86 -3.75
CA GLY A 155 12.50 -22.52 -2.33
C GLY A 155 13.44 -23.35 -1.47
N ALA A 156 13.27 -23.32 -0.15
CA ALA A 156 14.08 -24.12 0.77
C ALA A 156 13.86 -25.61 0.54
N GLY A 157 14.89 -26.35 0.10
CA GLY A 157 14.76 -27.74 -0.34
C GLY A 157 14.14 -28.69 0.70
N GLY A 158 14.46 -28.49 1.99
CA GLY A 158 13.87 -29.25 3.09
C GLY A 158 12.37 -28.98 3.29
N GLU A 159 11.95 -27.71 3.22
CA GLU A 159 10.53 -27.34 3.35
C GLU A 159 9.72 -27.86 2.16
N LEU A 160 10.25 -27.72 0.94
CA LEU A 160 9.60 -28.22 -0.27
C LEU A 160 9.44 -29.75 -0.26
N SER A 161 10.51 -30.47 0.10
CA SER A 161 10.50 -31.94 0.18
C SER A 161 9.48 -32.44 1.22
N ALA A 162 9.31 -31.73 2.33
CA ALA A 162 8.32 -32.07 3.35
C ALA A 162 6.86 -31.98 2.85
N HIS A 163 6.61 -31.13 1.84
CA HIS A 163 5.31 -31.07 1.14
C HIS A 163 5.23 -32.00 -0.09
N GLY A 164 6.26 -32.82 -0.36
CA GLY A 164 6.31 -33.69 -1.53
C GLY A 164 6.53 -32.94 -2.86
N ILE A 165 7.08 -31.72 -2.80
CA ILE A 165 7.39 -30.92 -3.98
C ILE A 165 8.81 -31.22 -4.43
N GLU A 166 8.98 -31.53 -5.72
CA GLU A 166 10.31 -31.68 -6.34
C GLU A 166 11.10 -30.37 -6.25
N VAL A 167 12.32 -30.45 -5.72
CA VAL A 167 13.23 -29.31 -5.59
C VAL A 167 13.97 -29.09 -6.91
N LEU A 168 13.53 -28.09 -7.68
CA LEU A 168 14.19 -27.68 -8.93
C LEU A 168 15.33 -26.69 -8.66
N SER A 169 15.18 -25.85 -7.64
CA SER A 169 16.21 -24.90 -7.22
C SER A 169 16.11 -24.64 -5.72
N ASP A 170 17.17 -24.98 -4.98
CA ASP A 170 17.26 -24.72 -3.55
C ASP A 170 17.62 -23.25 -3.28
N LEU A 171 16.59 -22.44 -3.04
CA LEU A 171 16.70 -21.02 -2.73
C LEU A 171 16.02 -20.74 -1.38
N PRO A 172 16.73 -20.96 -0.26
CA PRO A 172 16.13 -20.90 1.08
C PRO A 172 15.62 -19.50 1.49
N GLY A 173 15.98 -18.45 0.74
CA GLY A 173 15.46 -17.09 0.94
C GLY A 173 14.02 -16.88 0.45
N VAL A 174 13.47 -17.77 -0.38
CA VAL A 174 12.08 -17.64 -0.87
C VAL A 174 11.11 -17.73 0.31
N GLY A 175 10.21 -16.75 0.40
CA GLY A 175 9.25 -16.63 1.50
C GLY A 175 9.83 -16.05 2.79
N LYS A 176 11.13 -15.77 2.87
CA LYS A 176 11.75 -15.16 4.06
C LYS A 176 11.85 -13.63 3.93
N ASN A 177 12.27 -12.97 5.01
CA ASN A 177 12.44 -11.52 5.08
C ASN A 177 11.15 -10.74 4.70
N LEU A 178 10.01 -11.21 5.18
CA LEU A 178 8.73 -10.51 5.03
C LEU A 178 8.77 -9.24 5.88
N GLN A 179 8.59 -8.08 5.25
CA GLN A 179 8.56 -6.79 5.95
C GLN A 179 7.23 -6.09 5.66
N ASP A 180 6.67 -5.47 6.68
CA ASP A 180 5.43 -4.69 6.58
C ASP A 180 5.43 -3.61 7.68
N HIS A 181 4.60 -2.58 7.50
CA HIS A 181 4.45 -1.48 8.43
C HIS A 181 3.30 -1.73 9.40
N LEU A 182 3.61 -2.15 10.62
CA LEU A 182 2.62 -2.26 11.68
C LEU A 182 2.04 -0.87 12.02
N GLN A 183 0.71 -0.75 11.94
CA GLN A 183 -0.02 0.45 12.34
C GLN A 183 -0.63 0.32 13.74
N ALA A 184 -0.20 1.16 14.67
CA ALA A 184 -0.94 1.44 15.89
C ALA A 184 -2.03 2.48 15.60
N ARG A 185 -3.27 2.23 16.06
CA ARG A 185 -4.44 3.04 15.68
C ARG A 185 -5.12 3.75 16.88
N PRO A 186 -4.47 4.72 17.54
CA PRO A 186 -5.14 5.60 18.51
C PRO A 186 -6.39 6.28 17.92
N VAL A 187 -7.50 6.19 18.65
CA VAL A 187 -8.78 6.83 18.30
C VAL A 187 -9.08 7.93 19.30
N PHE A 188 -9.43 9.11 18.80
CA PHE A 188 -9.73 10.28 19.61
C PHE A 188 -11.13 10.80 19.32
N LYS A 189 -11.94 10.97 20.36
CA LYS A 189 -13.25 11.64 20.24
C LYS A 189 -13.04 13.13 20.01
N THR A 190 -13.93 13.73 19.23
CA THR A 190 -13.89 15.16 18.92
C THR A 190 -15.30 15.72 18.86
N THR A 191 -15.42 17.02 19.13
CA THR A 191 -16.66 17.78 18.95
C THR A 191 -16.87 18.22 17.50
N LEU A 192 -15.83 18.14 16.66
CA LEU A 192 -15.91 18.46 15.23
C LEU A 192 -16.76 17.41 14.47
N SER A 193 -17.32 17.82 13.34
CA SER A 193 -17.96 16.88 12.41
C SER A 193 -16.91 15.95 11.79
N THR A 194 -17.25 14.67 11.70
CA THR A 194 -16.39 13.63 11.09
C THR A 194 -17.25 12.77 10.18
N VAL A 195 -16.63 11.93 9.34
CA VAL A 195 -17.39 11.06 8.43
C VAL A 195 -18.38 10.17 9.19
N ASN A 196 -18.04 9.77 10.42
CA ASN A 196 -18.88 8.99 11.34
C ASN A 196 -20.31 9.52 11.45
N THR A 197 -20.48 10.83 11.61
CA THR A 197 -21.79 11.47 11.82
C THR A 197 -22.39 12.03 10.52
N GLU A 198 -21.58 12.20 9.48
CA GLU A 198 -22.04 12.63 8.15
C GLU A 198 -22.77 11.51 7.41
N ILE A 199 -22.35 10.26 7.59
CA ILE A 199 -22.94 9.11 6.89
C ILE A 199 -24.01 8.40 7.72
N ASN A 200 -24.45 8.98 8.84
CA ASN A 200 -25.43 8.34 9.74
C ASN A 200 -26.89 8.39 9.24
N SER A 201 -27.15 9.03 8.10
CA SER A 201 -28.50 9.20 7.53
C SER A 201 -28.52 8.85 6.04
N TYR A 202 -29.53 8.09 5.60
CA TYR A 202 -29.72 7.75 4.19
C TYR A 202 -29.89 8.99 3.31
N LEU A 203 -30.55 10.04 3.81
CA LEU A 203 -30.68 11.31 3.09
C LEU A 203 -29.32 11.97 2.84
N LYS A 204 -28.48 12.05 3.89
CA LYS A 204 -27.12 12.60 3.77
C LYS A 204 -26.27 11.76 2.81
N LYS A 205 -26.36 10.43 2.89
CA LYS A 205 -25.69 9.53 1.92
C LYS A 205 -26.16 9.80 0.50
N GLY A 206 -27.47 10.00 0.28
CA GLY A 206 -28.02 10.36 -1.02
C GLY A 206 -27.47 11.68 -1.57
N LEU A 207 -27.38 12.70 -0.72
CA LEU A 207 -26.78 13.99 -1.11
C LEU A 207 -25.27 13.88 -1.42
N ILE A 208 -24.52 13.09 -0.65
CA ILE A 208 -23.12 12.78 -0.93
C ILE A 208 -22.98 12.06 -2.28
N ALA A 209 -23.85 11.09 -2.55
CA ALA A 209 -23.88 10.35 -3.80
C ALA A 209 -24.18 11.27 -4.99
N ALA A 210 -25.21 12.10 -4.89
CA ALA A 210 -25.56 13.08 -5.91
C ALA A 210 -24.43 14.07 -6.17
N LYS A 211 -23.81 14.63 -5.12
CA LYS A 211 -22.68 15.56 -5.25
C LYS A 211 -21.54 14.94 -6.07
N TYR A 212 -21.16 13.70 -5.78
CA TYR A 212 -20.13 13.02 -6.56
C TYR A 212 -20.58 12.72 -7.99
N ALA A 213 -21.83 12.27 -8.20
CA ALA A 213 -22.34 11.95 -9.52
C ALA A 213 -22.28 13.17 -10.46
N PHE A 214 -22.63 14.36 -9.95
CA PHE A 214 -22.67 15.58 -10.75
C PHE A 214 -21.34 16.33 -10.82
N THR A 215 -20.49 16.24 -9.79
CA THR A 215 -19.29 17.09 -9.69
C THR A 215 -17.97 16.33 -9.54
N GLN A 216 -18.03 15.01 -9.30
CA GLN A 216 -16.86 14.18 -8.95
C GLN A 216 -16.03 14.80 -7.82
N ARG A 217 -16.73 15.33 -6.81
CA ARG A 217 -16.17 15.95 -5.60
C ARG A 217 -16.90 15.46 -4.37
N GLY A 218 -16.34 15.75 -3.20
CA GLY A 218 -16.94 15.48 -1.90
C GLY A 218 -16.43 14.19 -1.26
N PRO A 219 -17.09 13.68 -0.20
CA PRO A 219 -16.57 12.60 0.62
C PRO A 219 -16.23 11.30 -0.13
N MET A 220 -16.85 11.01 -1.28
CA MET A 220 -16.55 9.81 -2.06
C MET A 220 -15.26 9.90 -2.89
N THR A 221 -14.63 11.08 -2.97
CA THR A 221 -13.28 11.24 -3.54
C THR A 221 -12.19 11.18 -2.47
N MET A 222 -12.56 10.95 -1.20
CA MET A 222 -11.65 10.96 -0.07
C MET A 222 -10.87 9.65 0.01
N ALA A 223 -9.56 9.73 0.25
CA ALA A 223 -8.81 8.56 0.68
C ALA A 223 -9.15 8.18 2.12
N ALA A 224 -8.83 6.95 2.55
CA ALA A 224 -9.10 6.51 3.91
C ALA A 224 -8.41 7.40 4.96
N SER A 225 -7.20 7.87 4.65
CA SER A 225 -6.43 8.87 5.39
C SER A 225 -6.33 10.14 4.56
N LEU A 226 -6.48 11.31 5.19
CA LEU A 226 -6.38 12.62 4.53
C LEU A 226 -5.13 13.39 4.97
N GLY A 227 -4.81 13.37 6.27
CA GLY A 227 -3.60 13.97 6.80
C GLY A 227 -2.46 12.97 6.88
N THR A 228 -1.24 13.46 6.76
CA THR A 228 -0.01 12.69 6.87
C THR A 228 1.00 13.42 7.74
N GLY A 229 1.93 12.66 8.33
CA GLY A 229 3.11 13.23 8.97
C GLY A 229 4.27 12.26 8.92
N PHE A 230 5.42 12.68 8.41
CA PHE A 230 6.65 11.90 8.49
C PHE A 230 7.53 12.55 9.56
N LEU A 231 7.64 11.90 10.72
CA LEU A 231 8.27 12.49 11.88
C LEU A 231 9.42 11.62 12.39
N LYS A 232 10.31 12.25 13.13
CA LYS A 232 11.36 11.59 13.90
C LYS A 232 10.89 11.37 15.33
N THR A 233 11.03 10.16 15.86
CA THR A 233 10.79 9.89 17.28
C THR A 233 11.92 10.41 18.16
N GLU A 234 13.11 10.61 17.60
CA GLU A 234 14.30 11.11 18.28
C GLU A 234 15.08 12.10 17.42
N ALA A 235 15.67 13.12 18.06
CA ALA A 235 16.39 14.19 17.37
C ALA A 235 17.67 13.74 16.64
N HIS A 236 18.28 12.63 17.07
CA HIS A 236 19.52 12.12 16.49
C HIS A 236 19.32 11.40 15.15
N LEU A 237 18.07 11.11 14.77
CA LEU A 237 17.75 10.37 13.55
C LEU A 237 17.96 11.27 12.32
N GLU A 238 18.60 10.72 11.29
CA GLU A 238 18.83 11.43 10.02
C GLU A 238 17.53 11.66 9.25
N THR A 239 16.65 10.65 9.22
CA THR A 239 15.39 10.66 8.46
C THR A 239 14.19 10.23 9.35
N PRO A 240 12.96 10.64 9.00
CA PRO A 240 11.75 10.22 9.71
C PRO A 240 11.62 8.72 9.86
N ASP A 241 11.40 8.21 11.06
CA ASP A 241 11.25 6.78 11.39
C ASP A 241 9.78 6.38 11.63
N ILE A 242 8.87 7.35 11.76
CA ILE A 242 7.43 7.10 11.85
C ILE A 242 6.62 7.87 10.81
N GLN A 243 5.48 7.30 10.44
CA GLN A 243 4.48 7.94 9.58
C GLN A 243 3.11 7.95 10.25
N PHE A 244 2.49 9.13 10.25
CA PHE A 244 1.11 9.34 10.65
C PHE A 244 0.16 9.25 9.45
N HIS A 245 -0.99 8.64 9.70
CA HIS A 245 -2.14 8.53 8.80
C HIS A 245 -3.36 9.06 9.55
N ILE A 246 -3.78 10.27 9.23
CA ILE A 246 -4.89 10.95 9.91
C ILE A 246 -6.17 10.71 9.15
N GLN A 247 -7.04 9.93 9.77
CA GLN A 247 -8.30 9.50 9.22
C GLN A 247 -9.40 10.35 9.86
N PRO A 248 -10.20 11.12 9.09
CA PRO A 248 -11.30 11.94 9.62
C PRO A 248 -12.51 11.07 10.00
N TRP A 249 -12.24 9.84 10.41
CA TRP A 249 -13.19 8.84 10.84
C TRP A 249 -12.53 7.82 11.78
N SER A 250 -13.34 7.01 12.45
CA SER A 250 -12.85 5.95 13.31
C SER A 250 -13.76 4.72 13.32
N ALA A 251 -13.17 3.56 13.59
CA ALA A 251 -13.83 2.27 13.78
C ALA A 251 -12.96 1.36 14.66
N LEU A 252 -13.58 0.45 15.41
CA LEU A 252 -12.85 -0.60 16.15
C LEU A 252 -12.12 -1.52 15.17
N LYS A 253 -12.87 -2.10 14.24
CA LYS A 253 -12.36 -2.77 13.04
C LYS A 253 -12.95 -2.07 11.83
N PRO A 254 -12.15 -1.71 10.80
CA PRO A 254 -12.67 -1.09 9.58
C PRO A 254 -13.84 -1.86 8.94
N SER A 255 -13.85 -3.19 9.04
CA SER A 255 -14.91 -4.08 8.55
C SER A 255 -16.28 -3.84 9.18
N ASP A 256 -16.30 -3.39 10.44
CA ASP A 256 -17.53 -3.28 11.24
C ASP A 256 -18.25 -1.94 10.97
N GLY A 257 -17.62 -1.07 10.17
CA GLY A 257 -18.08 0.27 9.88
C GLY A 257 -17.70 1.30 10.96
N PRO A 258 -18.00 2.59 10.71
CA PRO A 258 -17.59 3.67 11.59
C PRO A 258 -18.35 3.68 12.93
N HIS A 259 -17.70 4.16 13.99
CA HIS A 259 -18.35 4.49 15.26
C HIS A 259 -19.54 5.46 15.05
N LYS A 260 -20.51 5.42 15.97
CA LYS A 260 -21.71 6.28 15.94
C LYS A 260 -21.51 7.69 16.51
N PHE A 261 -20.29 8.03 16.92
CA PHE A 261 -19.91 9.34 17.49
C PHE A 261 -18.79 9.98 16.67
N SER A 262 -18.64 11.30 16.79
CA SER A 262 -17.54 12.00 16.13
C SER A 262 -16.19 11.62 16.73
N ALA A 263 -15.31 11.11 15.87
CA ALA A 263 -13.96 10.72 16.24
C ALA A 263 -13.07 10.60 15.01
N PHE A 264 -11.77 10.78 15.20
CA PHE A 264 -10.75 10.59 14.18
C PHE A 264 -9.74 9.54 14.66
N THR A 265 -9.00 8.96 13.71
CA THR A 265 -7.93 8.00 14.00
C THR A 265 -6.61 8.65 13.61
N ALA A 266 -5.68 8.76 14.55
CA ALA A 266 -4.30 9.16 14.26
C ALA A 266 -3.43 7.90 14.22
N SER A 267 -3.53 7.17 13.11
CA SER A 267 -2.78 5.93 12.94
C SER A 267 -1.30 6.25 12.78
N VAL A 268 -0.43 5.49 13.44
CA VAL A 268 1.02 5.67 13.39
C VAL A 268 1.67 4.34 13.05
N LEU A 269 2.65 4.36 12.14
CA LEU A 269 3.48 3.21 11.80
C LEU A 269 4.95 3.58 11.86
N GLN A 270 5.80 2.57 12.04
CA GLN A 270 7.24 2.67 11.84
C GLN A 270 7.57 2.43 10.36
N LEU A 271 8.43 3.29 9.80
CA LEU A 271 8.80 3.29 8.39
C LEU A 271 9.88 2.26 8.02
N ARG A 272 10.69 1.87 9.01
CA ARG A 272 11.83 0.97 8.83
C ARG A 272 11.90 0.03 10.03
N PRO A 273 10.97 -0.94 10.15
CA PRO A 273 11.03 -1.96 11.19
C PRO A 273 12.27 -2.84 11.01
N GLU A 274 12.87 -3.24 12.14
CA GLU A 274 13.92 -4.26 12.16
C GLU A 274 13.35 -5.67 12.16
N SER A 275 12.11 -5.83 12.66
CA SER A 275 11.42 -7.10 12.61
C SER A 275 11.15 -7.55 11.18
N ALA A 276 11.44 -8.82 10.93
CA ALA A 276 11.17 -9.49 9.67
C ALA A 276 10.48 -10.84 9.92
N GLY A 277 9.46 -11.08 9.12
CA GLY A 277 8.66 -12.29 9.12
C GLY A 277 9.09 -13.30 8.06
N HIS A 278 8.25 -14.31 7.91
CA HIS A 278 8.34 -15.28 6.82
C HIS A 278 6.97 -15.84 6.43
N LEU A 279 6.96 -16.52 5.30
CA LEU A 279 5.87 -17.28 4.71
C LEU A 279 6.30 -18.73 4.57
N THR A 280 5.39 -19.66 4.84
CA THR A 280 5.54 -21.09 4.58
C THR A 280 4.32 -21.62 3.84
N LEU A 281 4.50 -22.69 3.08
CA LEU A 281 3.36 -23.39 2.49
C LEU A 281 2.58 -24.10 3.60
N SER A 282 1.26 -24.02 3.51
CA SER A 282 0.36 -24.85 4.31
C SER A 282 0.05 -26.18 3.60
N SER A 283 0.05 -26.17 2.27
CA SER A 283 -0.16 -27.34 1.41
C SER A 283 0.44 -27.14 0.01
N THR A 284 0.24 -28.13 -0.88
CA THR A 284 0.60 -28.04 -2.30
C THR A 284 -0.50 -27.43 -3.18
N ASN A 285 -1.62 -26.99 -2.60
CA ASN A 285 -2.72 -26.37 -3.32
C ASN A 285 -2.57 -24.85 -3.32
N ILE A 286 -2.60 -24.23 -4.51
CA ILE A 286 -2.49 -22.77 -4.66
C ILE A 286 -3.62 -21.99 -3.96
N ASP A 287 -4.79 -22.60 -3.81
CA ASP A 287 -5.94 -21.96 -3.16
C ASP A 287 -5.79 -21.91 -1.63
N ASP A 288 -4.92 -22.74 -1.07
CA ASP A 288 -4.68 -22.73 0.36
C ASP A 288 -3.74 -21.56 0.69
N HIS A 289 -4.19 -20.68 1.58
CA HIS A 289 -3.39 -19.53 1.98
C HIS A 289 -2.10 -20.01 2.66
N PRO A 290 -0.94 -19.40 2.33
CA PRO A 290 0.31 -19.71 3.03
C PRO A 290 0.20 -19.28 4.49
N GLU A 291 0.95 -19.93 5.37
CA GLU A 291 1.07 -19.47 6.75
C GLU A 291 1.91 -18.19 6.75
N ILE A 292 1.42 -17.16 7.46
CA ILE A 292 2.05 -15.84 7.49
C ILE A 292 2.49 -15.54 8.91
N HIS A 293 3.80 -15.45 9.09
CA HIS A 293 4.43 -15.13 10.37
C HIS A 293 5.09 -13.76 10.27
N PRO A 294 4.35 -12.66 10.53
CA PRO A 294 4.88 -11.31 10.31
C PRO A 294 5.95 -10.89 11.32
N ASN A 295 5.99 -11.54 12.50
CA ASN A 295 6.94 -11.24 13.58
C ASN A 295 6.95 -9.77 14.04
N TYR A 296 5.82 -9.08 13.94
CA TYR A 296 5.71 -7.69 14.39
C TYR A 296 6.15 -7.52 15.83
N LEU A 297 6.90 -6.45 16.10
CA LEU A 297 7.39 -6.09 17.43
C LEU A 297 8.31 -7.14 18.07
N SER A 298 8.95 -7.99 17.24
CA SER A 298 9.94 -8.96 17.72
C SER A 298 11.27 -8.32 18.12
N THR A 299 11.49 -7.04 17.82
CA THR A 299 12.67 -6.28 18.24
C THR A 299 12.30 -5.18 19.23
N ASP A 300 13.24 -4.85 20.11
CA ASP A 300 13.08 -3.76 21.09
C ASP A 300 13.02 -2.38 20.42
N THR A 301 13.76 -2.18 19.33
CA THR A 301 13.69 -0.96 18.51
C THR A 301 12.26 -0.72 18.01
N ASP A 302 11.59 -1.75 17.50
CA ASP A 302 10.25 -1.61 16.95
C ASP A 302 9.21 -1.32 18.04
N CYS A 303 9.36 -1.98 19.19
CA CYS A 303 8.55 -1.73 20.37
C CYS A 303 8.69 -0.28 20.87
N ARG A 304 9.93 0.22 21.01
CA ARG A 304 10.20 1.58 21.46
C ARG A 304 9.69 2.62 20.47
N THR A 305 9.93 2.42 19.17
CA THR A 305 9.52 3.34 18.12
C THR A 305 8.01 3.48 18.05
N ILE A 306 7.25 2.38 18.08
CA ILE A 306 5.79 2.46 18.03
C ILE A 306 5.20 3.10 19.29
N VAL A 307 5.77 2.83 20.49
CA VAL A 307 5.34 3.46 21.74
C VAL A 307 5.58 4.97 21.70
N LYS A 308 6.75 5.41 21.23
CA LYS A 308 7.04 6.84 21.03
C LYS A 308 6.09 7.47 20.01
N GLY A 309 5.80 6.78 18.92
CA GLY A 309 4.79 7.20 17.94
C GLY A 309 3.42 7.44 18.57
N ILE A 310 2.96 6.54 19.45
CA ILE A 310 1.70 6.70 20.18
C ILE A 310 1.76 7.88 21.18
N GLN A 311 2.90 8.09 21.84
CA GLN A 311 3.09 9.23 22.74
C GLN A 311 3.03 10.56 21.98
N ILE A 312 3.68 10.63 20.82
CA ILE A 312 3.60 11.79 19.90
C ILE A 312 2.16 12.00 19.43
N ALA A 313 1.43 10.94 19.09
CA ALA A 313 0.02 11.02 18.68
C ALA A 313 -0.91 11.63 19.73
N ARG A 314 -0.56 11.50 21.02
CA ARG A 314 -1.35 11.99 22.16
C ARG A 314 -1.03 13.43 22.55
N ARG A 315 0.17 13.90 22.23
CA ARG A 315 0.63 15.27 22.51
C ARG A 315 -0.06 16.24 21.55
#